data_AF-I4AMM9-F1
#
_entry.id   AF-I4AMM9-F1
#
_cell.length_a   1.000
_cell.length_b   1.000
_cell.length_c   1.000
_cell.angle_alpha   90.00
_cell.angle_beta   90.00
_cell.angle_gamma   90.00
#
_symmetry.space_group_name_H-M   'P 1'
#
loop_
_entity.id
_entity.type
_entity.pdbx_description
1 polymer ?
#
loop_
_entity_poly.entity_id
_entity_poly.type
_entity_poly.pdbx_seq_one_letter_code
_entity_poly.pdbx_strand_id
1 'polypeptide(L)'
;MKHIFLFLLIILTVLFFISCNKNNQQQEANVFMSEIQTDEKEQMILIEEISNKLSHKIAYFDQYDKIEILFYPKSKRAMGIPGTVCGNLLKNGEFVVDSIQTRVTLSKPQKEELVKFLTSPNKSKLEAADCYWPKHAILFYKSEKVDSFLEICFECNNSCPKWFVLQGRYNDLELLFKDFSSDLVIKNRQH
;
A
#
# COMPACT_ATOMS: atom_id res chain seq x y z
N MET A 1 -4.98 -74.26 28.60
CA MET A 1 -6.23 -73.62 29.11
C MET A 1 -6.00 -72.31 29.88
N LYS A 2 -4.99 -72.18 30.77
CA LYS A 2 -4.77 -70.94 31.55
C LYS A 2 -4.51 -69.66 30.73
N HIS A 3 -3.86 -69.75 29.56
CA HIS A 3 -3.58 -68.59 28.71
C HIS A 3 -4.79 -68.05 27.93
N ILE A 4 -5.79 -68.89 27.66
CA ILE A 4 -7.02 -68.48 26.95
C ILE A 4 -7.89 -67.61 27.85
N PHE A 5 -7.92 -67.91 29.16
CA PHE A 5 -8.68 -67.13 30.14
C PHE A 5 -8.10 -65.72 30.34
N LEU A 6 -6.77 -65.59 30.31
CA LEU A 6 -6.09 -64.30 30.43
C LEU A 6 -6.39 -63.38 29.23
N PHE A 7 -6.42 -63.94 28.01
CA PHE A 7 -6.75 -63.18 26.80
C PHE A 7 -8.18 -62.67 26.79
N LEU A 8 -9.14 -63.48 27.23
CA LEU A 8 -10.55 -63.06 27.34
C LEU A 8 -10.73 -61.91 28.34
N LEU A 9 -9.97 -61.90 29.43
CA LEU A 9 -10.04 -60.86 30.46
C LEU A 9 -9.48 -59.51 29.96
N ILE A 10 -8.43 -59.54 29.13
CA ILE A 10 -7.87 -58.34 28.48
C ILE A 10 -8.83 -57.77 27.43
N ILE A 11 -9.51 -58.63 26.66
CA ILE A 11 -10.49 -58.16 25.65
C ILE A 11 -11.69 -57.50 26.35
N LEU A 12 -12.15 -58.07 27.47
CA LEU A 12 -13.25 -57.49 28.25
C LEU A 12 -12.90 -56.13 28.87
N THR A 13 -11.66 -55.93 29.34
CA THR A 13 -11.24 -54.62 29.88
C THR A 13 -11.14 -53.57 28.77
N VAL A 14 -10.57 -53.91 27.61
CA VAL A 14 -10.49 -52.99 26.46
C VAL A 14 -11.88 -52.56 25.97
N LEU A 15 -12.83 -53.50 25.91
CA LEU A 15 -14.21 -53.17 25.51
C LEU A 15 -14.92 -52.27 26.54
N PHE A 16 -14.62 -52.43 27.83
CA PHE A 16 -15.17 -51.56 28.88
C PHE A 16 -14.64 -50.12 28.77
N PHE A 17 -13.35 -49.93 28.44
CA PHE A 17 -12.76 -48.61 28.22
C PHE A 17 -13.32 -47.89 26.99
N ILE A 18 -13.67 -48.61 25.92
CA ILE A 18 -14.23 -48.00 24.70
C ILE A 18 -15.67 -47.50 24.92
N SER A 19 -16.44 -48.11 25.83
CA SER A 19 -17.85 -47.75 26.04
C SER A 19 -18.04 -46.44 26.84
N CYS A 20 -17.08 -46.04 27.67
CA CYS A 20 -17.20 -44.82 28.49
C CYS A 20 -16.88 -43.51 27.76
N ASN A 21 -16.36 -43.53 26.53
CA ASN A 21 -15.89 -42.31 25.86
C ASN A 21 -16.90 -41.65 24.90
N LYS A 22 -18.17 -42.08 24.88
CA LYS A 22 -19.15 -41.62 23.88
C LYS A 22 -20.11 -40.50 24.31
N ASN A 23 -20.04 -40.00 25.55
CA ASN A 23 -21.04 -39.04 26.06
C ASN A 23 -20.66 -37.55 26.05
N ASN A 24 -19.48 -37.14 25.54
CA ASN A 24 -19.06 -35.72 25.58
C ASN A 24 -18.91 -35.01 24.22
N GLN A 25 -19.15 -35.66 23.07
CA GLN A 25 -18.86 -35.04 21.75
C GLN A 25 -20.03 -34.30 21.09
N GLN A 26 -21.25 -34.35 21.64
CA GLN A 26 -22.41 -33.70 21.01
C GLN A 26 -22.69 -32.26 21.46
N GLN A 27 -21.98 -31.75 22.48
CA GLN A 27 -22.20 -30.39 22.99
C GLN A 27 -21.17 -29.35 22.50
N GLU A 28 -19.97 -29.79 22.09
CA GLU A 28 -18.92 -28.89 21.55
C GLU A 28 -19.11 -28.53 20.06
N ALA A 29 -19.82 -29.37 19.28
CA ALA A 29 -20.03 -29.12 17.85
C ALA A 29 -21.00 -27.95 17.55
N ASN A 30 -21.96 -27.67 18.45
CA ASN A 30 -22.93 -26.59 18.26
C ASN A 30 -22.41 -25.22 18.74
N VAL A 31 -21.42 -25.19 19.63
CA VAL A 31 -20.75 -23.94 20.05
C VAL A 31 -19.73 -23.52 18.98
N PHE A 32 -18.96 -24.47 18.45
CA PHE A 32 -17.95 -24.22 17.41
C PHE A 32 -18.54 -23.71 16.09
N MET A 33 -19.74 -24.18 15.69
CA MET A 33 -20.43 -23.68 14.48
C MET A 33 -20.94 -22.24 14.60
N SER A 34 -21.20 -21.75 15.81
CA SER A 34 -21.65 -20.36 16.03
C SER A 34 -20.49 -19.34 16.07
N GLU A 35 -19.29 -19.76 16.49
CA GLU A 35 -18.08 -18.93 16.38
C GLU A 35 -17.61 -18.80 14.92
N ILE A 36 -17.76 -19.84 14.09
CA ILE A 36 -17.36 -19.80 12.66
C ILE A 36 -18.25 -18.84 11.83
N GLN A 37 -19.56 -18.79 12.08
CA GLN A 37 -20.46 -17.92 11.31
C GLN A 37 -20.27 -16.42 11.60
N THR A 38 -19.68 -16.07 12.74
CA THR A 38 -19.42 -14.67 13.10
C THR A 38 -18.18 -14.13 12.36
N ASP A 39 -17.20 -15.01 12.10
CA ASP A 39 -15.95 -14.68 11.41
C ASP A 39 -16.15 -14.36 9.91
N GLU A 40 -16.97 -15.12 9.18
CA GLU A 40 -17.20 -14.87 7.74
C GLU A 40 -17.90 -13.53 7.46
N LYS A 41 -18.85 -13.13 8.32
CA LYS A 41 -19.58 -11.86 8.17
C LYS A 41 -18.68 -10.67 8.45
N GLU A 42 -17.84 -10.74 9.47
CA GLU A 42 -16.86 -9.68 9.79
C GLU A 42 -15.81 -9.55 8.68
N GLN A 43 -15.32 -10.67 8.14
CA GLN A 43 -14.40 -10.66 7.00
C GLN A 43 -15.02 -10.03 5.75
N MET A 44 -16.29 -10.31 5.47
CA MET A 44 -16.99 -9.72 4.32
C MET A 44 -17.14 -8.20 4.44
N ILE A 45 -17.50 -7.70 5.63
CA ILE A 45 -17.57 -6.26 5.91
C ILE A 45 -16.20 -5.61 5.73
N LEU A 46 -15.13 -6.23 6.25
CA LEU A 46 -13.77 -5.72 6.10
C LEU A 46 -13.33 -5.65 4.62
N ILE A 47 -13.66 -6.67 3.83
CA ILE A 47 -13.36 -6.69 2.39
C ILE A 47 -14.10 -5.57 1.66
N GLU A 48 -15.39 -5.36 1.99
CA GLU A 48 -16.19 -4.28 1.40
C GLU A 48 -15.63 -2.90 1.75
N GLU A 49 -15.25 -2.67 3.01
CA GLU A 49 -14.61 -1.43 3.45
C GLU A 49 -13.27 -1.18 2.75
N ILE A 50 -12.43 -2.21 2.60
CA ILE A 50 -11.15 -2.11 1.87
C ILE A 50 -11.40 -1.80 0.40
N SER A 51 -12.36 -2.48 -0.22
CA SER A 51 -12.74 -2.27 -1.62
C SER A 51 -13.24 -0.84 -1.86
N ASN A 52 -14.12 -0.34 -1.00
CA ASN A 52 -14.64 1.04 -1.07
C ASN A 52 -13.54 2.08 -0.85
N LYS A 53 -12.60 1.83 0.07
CA LYS A 53 -11.46 2.72 0.29
C LYS A 53 -10.51 2.73 -0.91
N LEU A 54 -10.31 1.59 -1.56
CA LEU A 54 -9.48 1.46 -2.75
C LEU A 54 -10.13 2.14 -3.96
N SER A 55 -11.43 1.94 -4.16
CA SER A 55 -12.18 2.56 -5.26
C SER A 55 -12.17 4.08 -5.15
N HIS A 56 -12.38 4.64 -3.95
CA HIS A 56 -12.30 6.08 -3.72
C HIS A 56 -10.90 6.64 -4.01
N LYS A 57 -9.83 5.92 -3.64
CA LYS A 57 -8.46 6.33 -3.97
C LYS A 57 -8.17 6.29 -5.48
N ILE A 58 -8.68 5.29 -6.19
CA ILE A 58 -8.51 5.20 -7.65
C ILE A 58 -9.26 6.36 -8.33
N ALA A 59 -10.53 6.58 -7.94
CA ALA A 59 -11.35 7.66 -8.47
C ALA A 59 -10.71 9.05 -8.27
N TYR A 60 -9.95 9.24 -7.19
CA TYR A 60 -9.18 10.48 -6.98
C TYR A 60 -8.20 10.78 -8.11
N PHE A 61 -7.57 9.76 -8.74
CA PHE A 61 -6.61 9.99 -9.83
C PHE A 61 -7.26 10.12 -11.21
N ASP A 62 -8.47 9.57 -11.37
CA ASP A 62 -9.20 9.61 -12.64
C ASP A 62 -9.75 10.99 -12.99
N GLN A 63 -9.97 11.85 -11.98
CA GLN A 63 -10.45 13.22 -12.20
C GLN A 63 -9.41 14.18 -12.84
N TYR A 64 -8.16 13.74 -12.97
CA TYR A 64 -7.04 14.56 -13.46
C TYR A 64 -6.71 14.26 -14.91
N ASP A 65 -6.65 15.34 -15.70
CA ASP A 65 -6.38 15.30 -17.15
C ASP A 65 -4.94 14.89 -17.43
N LYS A 66 -4.01 15.30 -16.56
CA LYS A 66 -2.57 15.12 -16.72
C LYS A 66 -1.90 14.95 -15.36
N ILE A 67 -0.89 14.09 -15.32
CA ILE A 67 0.00 13.92 -14.16
C ILE A 67 1.43 14.13 -14.63
N GLU A 68 2.18 14.99 -13.94
CA GLU A 68 3.60 15.20 -14.19
C GLU A 68 4.43 14.80 -12.97
N ILE A 69 5.63 14.28 -13.22
CA ILE A 69 6.67 14.15 -12.20
C ILE A 69 7.70 15.24 -12.44
N LEU A 70 8.03 15.96 -11.36
CA LEU A 70 8.98 17.04 -11.34
C LEU A 70 10.20 16.63 -10.52
N PHE A 71 11.40 16.87 -11.07
CA PHE A 71 12.68 16.66 -10.40
C PHE A 71 13.41 18.00 -10.22
N TYR A 72 13.82 18.29 -8.98
CA TYR A 72 14.44 19.57 -8.61
C TYR A 72 15.45 19.42 -7.46
N PRO A 73 16.55 18.69 -7.66
CA PRO A 73 17.51 18.34 -6.61
C PRO A 73 18.35 19.51 -6.09
N LYS A 74 18.39 20.64 -6.81
CA LYS A 74 19.12 21.85 -6.38
C LYS A 74 18.29 22.76 -5.47
N SER A 75 17.07 22.37 -5.13
CA SER A 75 16.22 23.20 -4.30
C SER A 75 16.82 23.36 -2.90
N LYS A 76 17.01 24.61 -2.47
CA LYS A 76 17.56 24.95 -1.15
C LYS A 76 16.51 24.97 -0.05
N ARG A 77 15.23 24.90 -0.41
CA ARG A 77 14.12 25.00 0.54
C ARG A 77 14.11 23.79 1.47
N ALA A 78 13.92 23.97 2.77
CA ALA A 78 13.64 22.83 3.64
C ALA A 78 12.28 22.21 3.26
N MET A 79 12.20 20.88 3.22
CA MET A 79 10.89 20.23 3.21
C MET A 79 10.16 20.66 4.48
N GLY A 80 8.98 21.25 4.30
CA GLY A 80 8.32 22.06 5.31
C GLY A 80 8.29 21.49 6.72
N ILE A 81 8.55 22.35 7.71
CA ILE A 81 8.04 22.15 9.07
C ILE A 81 6.50 22.02 8.95
N PRO A 82 5.87 21.01 9.58
CA PRO A 82 4.42 20.81 9.49
C PRO A 82 3.67 22.08 9.90
N GLY A 83 2.82 22.61 9.02
CA GLY A 83 1.89 23.71 9.31
C GLY A 83 2.00 24.97 8.46
N THR A 84 3.13 25.24 7.78
CA THR A 84 3.31 26.56 7.11
C THR A 84 3.94 26.55 5.71
N VAL A 85 4.60 25.48 5.25
CA VAL A 85 5.53 25.60 4.09
C VAL A 85 5.02 25.01 2.77
N CYS A 86 4.14 24.01 2.79
CA CYS A 86 3.69 23.38 1.53
C CYS A 86 2.66 24.24 0.79
N GLY A 87 1.91 25.07 1.52
CA GLY A 87 0.90 25.96 0.94
C GLY A 87 1.46 27.02 -0.02
N ASN A 88 2.76 27.31 0.02
CA ASN A 88 3.37 28.32 -0.83
C ASN A 88 3.93 27.79 -2.16
N LEU A 89 3.83 26.48 -2.42
CA LEU A 89 4.30 25.89 -3.67
C LEU A 89 3.28 25.95 -4.78
N LEU A 90 2.00 26.01 -4.44
CA LEU A 90 0.94 26.17 -5.41
C LEU A 90 0.42 27.61 -5.36
N LYS A 91 0.67 28.38 -6.42
CA LYS A 91 0.23 29.77 -6.54
C LYS A 91 -0.54 29.94 -7.85
N ASN A 92 -1.82 30.32 -7.75
CA ASN A 92 -2.68 30.57 -8.91
C ASN A 92 -2.75 29.40 -9.92
N GLY A 93 -2.62 28.16 -9.45
CA GLY A 93 -2.60 26.96 -10.32
C GLY A 93 -1.23 26.63 -10.91
N GLU A 94 -0.17 27.28 -10.44
CA GLU A 94 1.22 26.99 -10.85
C GLU A 94 2.02 26.43 -9.69
N PHE A 95 2.80 25.38 -9.97
CA PHE A 95 3.76 24.83 -9.02
C PHE A 95 5.10 25.58 -9.11
N VAL A 96 5.45 26.31 -8.05
CA VAL A 96 6.59 27.23 -8.00
C VAL A 96 7.70 26.67 -7.10
N VAL A 97 8.86 26.42 -7.70
CA VAL A 97 10.10 26.03 -7.00
C VAL A 97 11.28 26.83 -7.53
N ASP A 98 12.35 26.90 -6.74
CA ASP A 98 13.56 27.69 -6.99
C ASP A 98 14.42 27.16 -8.14
N SER A 99 14.35 25.86 -8.46
CA SER A 99 15.12 25.29 -9.55
C SER A 99 14.46 24.05 -10.15
N ILE A 100 13.68 24.20 -11.22
CA ILE A 100 13.17 23.06 -11.97
C ILE A 100 14.27 22.51 -12.88
N GLN A 101 14.50 21.20 -12.84
CA GLN A 101 15.45 20.55 -13.76
C GLN A 101 14.73 19.73 -14.81
N THR A 102 13.81 18.85 -14.39
CA THR A 102 13.17 17.92 -15.31
C THR A 102 11.68 17.79 -15.00
N ARG A 103 10.87 17.72 -16.06
CA ARG A 103 9.44 17.40 -16.03
C ARG A 103 9.20 16.17 -16.88
N VAL A 104 8.42 15.23 -16.37
CA VAL A 104 8.01 14.01 -17.06
C VAL A 104 6.49 13.96 -17.04
N THR A 105 5.85 14.17 -18.18
CA THR A 105 4.41 13.93 -18.32
C THR A 105 4.17 12.43 -18.43
N LEU A 106 3.38 11.88 -17.50
CA LEU A 106 3.13 10.44 -17.48
C LEU A 106 2.19 10.03 -18.62
N SER A 107 2.60 9.00 -19.35
CA SER A 107 1.71 8.27 -20.25
C SER A 107 0.63 7.52 -19.47
N LYS A 108 -0.43 7.07 -20.15
CA LYS A 108 -1.51 6.30 -19.51
C LYS A 108 -1.00 5.06 -18.74
N PRO A 109 -0.12 4.20 -19.30
CA PRO A 109 0.44 3.07 -18.55
C PRO A 109 1.22 3.48 -17.30
N GLN A 110 2.04 4.54 -17.40
CA GLN A 110 2.81 5.05 -16.25
C GLN A 110 1.89 5.63 -15.17
N LYS A 111 0.80 6.31 -15.56
CA LYS A 111 -0.25 6.77 -14.63
C LYS A 111 -0.88 5.57 -13.91
N GLU A 112 -1.27 4.53 -14.63
CA GLU A 112 -1.86 3.32 -14.03
C GLU A 112 -0.89 2.64 -13.05
N GLU A 113 0.39 2.56 -13.40
CA GLU A 113 1.44 2.00 -12.55
C GLU A 113 1.67 2.84 -11.28
N LEU A 114 1.74 4.17 -11.41
CA LEU A 114 1.84 5.08 -10.28
C LEU A 114 0.61 4.95 -9.36
N VAL A 115 -0.60 4.92 -9.91
CA VAL A 115 -1.83 4.76 -9.11
C VAL A 115 -1.81 3.44 -8.38
N LYS A 116 -1.53 2.33 -9.07
CA LYS A 116 -1.39 1.00 -8.46
C LYS A 116 -0.36 1.02 -7.35
N PHE A 117 0.80 1.65 -7.56
CA PHE A 117 1.82 1.81 -6.55
C PHE A 117 1.26 2.54 -5.32
N LEU A 118 0.65 3.70 -5.51
CA LEU A 118 0.17 4.60 -4.46
C LEU A 118 -1.04 4.05 -3.69
N THR A 119 -1.82 3.15 -4.29
CA THR A 119 -3.01 2.55 -3.65
C THR A 119 -2.78 1.16 -3.07
N SER A 120 -1.74 0.44 -3.50
CA SER A 120 -1.48 -0.92 -3.03
C SER A 120 -1.06 -0.97 -1.55
N PRO A 121 -1.57 -1.94 -0.77
CA PRO A 121 -1.17 -2.14 0.62
C PRO A 121 0.32 -2.45 0.72
N ASN A 122 0.97 -1.90 1.75
CA ASN A 122 2.41 -2.04 1.93
C ASN A 122 2.80 -3.48 2.35
N LYS A 123 3.91 -3.96 1.80
CA LYS A 123 4.61 -5.18 2.24
C LYS A 123 6.10 -4.97 2.53
N SER A 124 6.67 -3.79 2.24
CA SER A 124 8.10 -3.54 2.37
C SER A 124 8.46 -3.07 3.78
N LYS A 125 9.65 -3.49 4.21
CA LYS A 125 10.30 -2.99 5.42
C LYS A 125 10.76 -1.56 5.19
N LEU A 126 10.72 -0.75 6.24
CA LEU A 126 11.30 0.59 6.24
C LEU A 126 12.80 0.47 6.00
N GLU A 127 13.23 0.74 4.77
CA GLU A 127 14.65 0.88 4.43
C GLU A 127 14.94 2.36 4.25
N ALA A 128 15.98 2.85 4.93
CA ALA A 128 16.45 4.22 4.74
C ALA A 128 17.11 4.33 3.36
N ALA A 129 16.75 5.35 2.58
CA ALA A 129 17.39 5.64 1.31
C ALA A 129 18.83 6.14 1.54
N ASP A 130 19.77 5.73 0.68
CA ASP A 130 21.11 6.29 0.69
C ASP A 130 21.10 7.75 0.24
N CYS A 131 21.87 8.56 0.97
CA CYS A 131 21.76 10.01 1.03
C CYS A 131 22.08 10.70 -0.30
N TYR A 132 21.04 11.19 -0.98
CA TYR A 132 21.12 12.29 -1.94
C TYR A 132 19.90 13.19 -1.69
N TRP A 133 20.02 14.48 -1.99
CA TRP A 133 18.98 15.51 -1.81
C TRP A 133 18.03 15.71 -3.03
N PRO A 134 17.54 14.70 -3.80
CA PRO A 134 16.61 15.02 -4.86
C PRO A 134 15.20 15.16 -4.33
N LYS A 135 14.71 16.40 -4.31
CA LYS A 135 13.29 16.66 -4.17
C LYS A 135 12.55 16.33 -5.44
N HIS A 136 11.40 15.73 -5.27
CA HIS A 136 10.48 15.42 -6.34
C HIS A 136 9.09 15.96 -6.03
N ALA A 137 8.28 16.12 -7.06
CA ALA A 137 6.85 16.35 -6.89
C ALA A 137 6.06 15.58 -7.93
N ILE A 138 4.90 15.07 -7.53
CA ILE A 138 3.86 14.62 -8.44
C ILE A 138 2.88 15.78 -8.55
N LEU A 139 2.64 16.26 -9.76
CA LEU A 139 1.72 17.36 -10.04
C LEU A 139 0.48 16.80 -10.71
N PHE A 140 -0.69 17.11 -10.17
CA PHE A 140 -1.98 16.69 -10.71
C PHE A 140 -2.66 17.88 -11.36
N TYR A 141 -2.96 17.77 -12.65
CA TYR A 141 -3.50 18.87 -13.44
C TYR A 141 -4.99 18.70 -13.73
N LYS A 142 -5.71 19.83 -13.70
CA LYS A 142 -7.07 19.96 -14.17
C LYS A 142 -7.18 21.22 -15.01
N SER A 143 -7.63 21.09 -16.26
CA SER A 143 -7.77 22.21 -17.20
C SER A 143 -6.48 23.05 -17.31
N GLU A 144 -5.35 22.39 -17.57
CA GLU A 144 -4.00 22.99 -17.70
C GLU A 144 -3.39 23.65 -16.45
N LYS A 145 -4.10 23.66 -15.32
CA LYS A 145 -3.58 24.17 -14.05
C LYS A 145 -3.23 23.02 -13.11
N VAL A 146 -2.19 23.22 -12.30
CA VAL A 146 -1.91 22.33 -11.17
C VAL A 146 -3.03 22.54 -10.15
N ASP A 147 -3.83 21.50 -9.94
CA ASP A 147 -4.93 21.48 -8.98
C ASP A 147 -4.43 21.03 -7.61
N SER A 148 -3.60 19.99 -7.60
CA SER A 148 -2.98 19.46 -6.40
C SER A 148 -1.57 18.94 -6.69
N PHE A 149 -0.80 18.68 -5.64
CA PHE A 149 0.53 18.12 -5.77
C PHE A 149 0.87 17.24 -4.56
N LEU A 150 1.87 16.37 -4.75
CA LEU A 150 2.55 15.63 -3.70
C LEU A 150 4.06 15.86 -3.83
N GLU A 151 4.62 16.70 -2.98
CA GLU A 151 6.06 16.87 -2.83
C GLU A 151 6.63 15.71 -2.01
N ILE A 152 7.77 15.15 -2.44
CA ILE A 152 8.40 13.98 -1.84
C ILE A 152 9.89 14.24 -1.66
N CYS A 153 10.41 13.92 -0.48
CA CYS A 153 11.83 13.78 -0.22
C CYS A 153 12.08 12.34 0.21
N PHE A 154 12.71 11.59 -0.69
CA PHE A 154 13.05 10.19 -0.46
C PHE A 154 14.02 10.03 0.71
N GLU A 155 15.01 10.92 0.85
CA GLU A 155 15.96 10.94 1.96
C GLU A 155 15.27 11.18 3.32
N CYS A 156 14.41 12.18 3.41
CA CYS A 156 13.71 12.48 4.66
C CYS A 156 12.59 11.47 4.99
N ASN A 157 12.30 10.52 4.09
CA ASN A 157 11.12 9.67 4.15
C ASN A 157 9.86 10.47 4.45
N ASN A 158 9.74 11.64 3.81
CA ASN A 158 8.69 12.60 4.10
C ASN A 158 8.01 13.04 2.81
N SER A 159 6.71 13.34 2.94
CA SER A 159 5.88 13.83 1.87
C SER A 159 5.08 15.03 2.34
N CYS A 160 4.73 15.90 1.39
CA CYS A 160 3.83 16.99 1.65
C CYS A 160 2.85 17.21 0.51
N PRO A 161 1.56 17.37 0.79
CA PRO A 161 0.89 17.22 2.10
C PRO A 161 0.88 15.79 2.67
N LYS A 162 0.83 15.66 4.01
CA LYS A 162 0.95 14.36 4.72
C LYS A 162 -0.25 13.41 4.57
N TRP A 163 -1.31 13.81 3.87
CA TRP A 163 -2.48 12.93 3.69
C TRP A 163 -2.16 11.73 2.80
N PHE A 164 -1.06 11.77 2.04
CA PHE A 164 -0.50 10.61 1.36
C PHE A 164 0.60 9.96 2.19
N VAL A 165 0.23 8.99 3.04
CA VAL A 165 1.19 8.20 3.80
C VAL A 165 1.83 7.19 2.84
N LEU A 166 3.08 7.42 2.43
CA LEU A 166 3.84 6.51 1.57
C LEU A 166 4.32 5.24 2.30
N GLN A 167 3.94 5.06 3.58
CA GLN A 167 4.14 3.86 4.40
C GLN A 167 5.56 3.26 4.39
N GLY A 168 6.60 4.05 4.08
CA GLY A 168 7.98 3.55 4.00
C GLY A 168 8.42 3.06 2.61
N ARG A 169 7.60 3.23 1.58
CA ARG A 169 7.88 2.82 0.20
C ARG A 169 8.62 3.89 -0.62
N TYR A 170 9.44 4.70 0.05
CA TYR A 170 10.14 5.80 -0.60
C TYR A 170 11.18 5.28 -1.61
N ASN A 171 11.92 4.23 -1.28
CA ASN A 171 12.88 3.60 -2.20
C ASN A 171 12.20 3.04 -3.45
N ASP A 172 11.12 2.27 -3.28
CA ASP A 172 10.39 1.70 -4.43
C ASP A 172 9.81 2.81 -5.32
N LEU A 173 9.35 3.91 -4.73
CA LEU A 173 8.82 5.06 -5.47
C LEU A 173 9.94 5.83 -6.20
N GLU A 174 11.13 5.92 -5.60
CA GLU A 174 12.30 6.49 -6.26
C GLU A 174 12.72 5.66 -7.48
N LEU A 175 12.75 4.32 -7.35
CA LEU A 175 13.02 3.42 -8.47
C LEU A 175 11.99 3.61 -9.59
N LEU A 176 10.70 3.66 -9.24
CA LEU A 176 9.63 3.93 -10.20
C LEU A 176 9.83 5.27 -10.92
N PHE A 177 10.27 6.31 -10.21
CA PHE A 177 10.53 7.62 -10.81
C PHE A 177 11.73 7.61 -11.75
N LYS A 178 12.78 6.84 -11.42
CA LYS A 178 13.94 6.62 -12.28
C LYS A 178 13.53 5.91 -13.56
N ASP A 179 12.71 4.86 -13.46
CA ASP A 179 12.20 4.11 -14.60
C ASP A 179 11.40 5.02 -15.55
N PHE A 180 10.43 5.78 -15.01
CA PHE A 180 9.66 6.74 -15.80
C PHE A 180 10.50 7.81 -16.50
N SER A 181 11.61 8.22 -15.87
CA SER A 181 12.53 9.22 -16.42
C SER A 181 13.49 8.63 -17.46
N SER A 182 13.89 7.37 -17.30
CA SER A 182 14.81 6.68 -18.21
C SER A 182 14.21 6.45 -19.59
N ASP A 183 12.90 6.21 -19.66
CA ASP A 183 12.14 6.07 -20.91
C ASP A 183 12.23 7.34 -21.79
N LEU A 184 12.39 8.51 -21.19
CA LEU A 184 12.56 9.77 -21.93
C LEU A 184 13.96 9.95 -22.51
N VAL A 185 14.99 9.48 -21.81
CA VAL A 185 16.39 9.55 -22.29
C VAL A 185 16.59 8.67 -23.52
N ILE A 186 15.89 7.53 -23.60
CA ILE A 186 15.97 6.62 -24.73
C ILE A 186 15.22 7.18 -25.94
N LYS A 187 14.02 7.74 -25.76
CA LYS A 187 13.21 8.32 -26.85
C LYS A 187 13.87 9.55 -27.49
N ASN A 188 14.58 10.37 -26.71
CA ASN A 188 15.28 11.55 -27.24
C ASN A 188 16.62 11.25 -27.93
N ARG A 189 17.09 10.00 -27.95
CA ARG A 189 18.30 9.60 -28.71
C ARG A 189 17.99 9.01 -30.09
N GLN A 190 16.71 8.83 -30.42
CA GLN A 190 16.28 8.21 -31.68
C GLN A 190 15.73 9.24 -32.71
N HIS A 191 15.90 10.53 -32.43
CA HIS A 191 15.57 11.65 -33.32
C HIS A 191 16.79 12.55 -33.47
#